data_AF-A0A969DI75-F1
#
_entry.id   AF-A0A969DI75-F1
#
_cell.length_a   1.000
_cell.length_b   1.000
_cell.length_c   1.000
_cell.angle_alpha   90.00
_cell.angle_beta   90.00
_cell.angle_gamma   90.00
#
_symmetry.space_group_name_H-M   'P 1'
#
loop_
_entity.id
_entity.type
_entity.pdbx_description
1 polymer ?
#
loop_
_entity_poly.entity_id
_entity_poly.type
_entity_poly.pdbx_seq_one_letter_code
_entity_poly.pdbx_strand_id
1 'polypeptide(L)'
;MSRGTRMAGHMAAQERFEGILASAFRAFGHRLSDLSYANAYDGPDEPVLSAIAAALTDRSGLAYQYTPYGGNTATRRLIGSQLARNTGQPFNYKDVILTPGAMAALNLVFRALVQGEEGEGECLVLTPCWLDYPVYLENLGVPFRFVPMAGDKHLDLDALARALQPSTRAVILSSPGCPSGVLFGREELESLAATLDAAESRFGTRILLIGDEVHRDLLWSGEPFTSVLSCRPRSVSIYSFGKALFLQGQRIGYVAVNPAMPEREEVRAELQRAVRYMGFCTPTNLMQRAVPALLDYRPRLELVAARQHRTRAALQEFGYEVCEGKATFFVYARSPDPDEFLFVERLAQKGLMVLPSSVFHEPGWFRISPDGHGRGARSRPADPRGGPRMSRLETRLPIPDLCWRGSEFLPPLEVDDPGAVRTHEGQFARAVTDGERVLLARDRYGIHKLFFAIREGGTVVAAHYLADLLDQGAPFAAIASVPSGHTVEIDPGAGTSLHAPLSPAARR
;
A
#
# COMPACT_ATOMS: atom_id res chain seq x y z
N MET A 1 15.77 -23.01 -12.38
CA MET A 1 15.99 -21.92 -11.40
C MET A 1 15.25 -22.27 -10.11
N SER A 2 15.82 -21.98 -8.94
CA SER A 2 15.10 -22.15 -7.67
C SER A 2 13.97 -21.12 -7.55
N ARG A 3 12.98 -21.41 -6.72
CA ARG A 3 11.86 -20.49 -6.42
C ARG A 3 12.34 -19.14 -5.91
N GLY A 4 13.39 -19.13 -5.08
CA GLY A 4 14.02 -17.90 -4.59
C GLY A 4 14.65 -17.06 -5.71
N THR A 5 15.27 -17.70 -6.71
CA THR A 5 15.83 -16.99 -7.87
C THR A 5 14.75 -16.36 -8.74
N ARG A 6 13.61 -17.05 -8.95
CA ARG A 6 12.48 -16.48 -9.71
C ARG A 6 11.82 -15.32 -8.97
N MET A 7 11.62 -15.47 -7.65
CA MET A 7 11.10 -14.40 -6.79
C MET A 7 11.94 -13.13 -6.91
N ALA A 8 13.27 -13.26 -6.78
CA ALA A 8 14.19 -12.13 -6.93
C ALA A 8 14.07 -11.46 -8.31
N GLY A 9 13.86 -12.25 -9.37
CA GLY A 9 13.61 -11.72 -10.71
C GLY A 9 12.35 -10.84 -10.81
N HIS A 10 11.25 -11.24 -10.17
CA HIS A 10 10.01 -10.45 -10.16
C HIS A 10 10.11 -9.18 -9.30
N MET A 11 10.97 -9.19 -8.28
CA MET A 11 11.20 -8.03 -7.39
C MET A 11 12.29 -7.08 -7.89
N ALA A 12 13.17 -7.52 -8.79
CA ALA A 12 14.36 -6.75 -9.19
C ALA A 12 14.05 -5.34 -9.71
N ALA A 13 13.01 -5.18 -10.53
CA ALA A 13 12.60 -3.86 -11.03
C ALA A 13 12.12 -2.95 -9.89
N GLN A 14 11.35 -3.49 -8.96
CA GLN A 14 10.86 -2.78 -7.78
C GLN A 14 12.00 -2.39 -6.83
N GLU A 15 12.92 -3.32 -6.56
CA GLU A 15 14.11 -3.06 -5.72
C GLU A 15 15.04 -2.00 -6.34
N ARG A 16 15.25 -2.05 -7.66
CA ARG A 16 15.99 -0.99 -8.39
C ARG A 16 15.31 0.36 -8.22
N PHE A 17 13.99 0.41 -8.40
CA PHE A 17 13.23 1.64 -8.20
C PHE A 17 13.33 2.18 -6.76
N GLU A 18 13.22 1.31 -5.76
CA GLU A 18 13.36 1.69 -4.35
C GLU A 18 14.75 2.24 -4.02
N GLY A 19 15.81 1.69 -4.64
CA GLY A 19 17.16 2.24 -4.56
C GLY A 19 17.27 3.66 -5.10
N ILE A 20 16.66 3.93 -6.25
CA ILE A 20 16.61 5.28 -6.87
C ILE A 20 15.83 6.24 -5.98
N LEU A 21 14.64 5.82 -5.51
CA LEU A 21 13.79 6.63 -4.64
C LEU A 21 14.51 6.99 -3.33
N ALA A 22 15.19 6.03 -2.69
CA ALA A 22 15.94 6.26 -1.47
C ALA A 22 17.09 7.26 -1.70
N SER A 23 17.79 7.16 -2.84
CA SER A 23 18.83 8.11 -3.23
C SER A 23 18.27 9.52 -3.46
N ALA A 24 17.17 9.63 -4.21
CA ALA A 24 16.49 10.91 -4.46
C ALA A 24 15.98 11.53 -3.16
N PHE A 25 15.44 10.73 -2.23
CA PHE A 25 14.99 11.20 -0.93
C PHE A 25 16.15 11.73 -0.08
N ARG A 26 17.32 11.06 -0.08
CA ARG A 26 18.52 11.58 0.60
C ARG A 26 18.98 12.92 0.01
N ALA A 27 18.93 13.08 -1.31
CA ALA A 27 19.37 14.29 -1.98
C ALA A 27 18.40 15.48 -1.83
N PHE A 28 17.09 15.23 -1.93
CA PHE A 28 16.07 16.29 -2.01
C PHE A 28 15.20 16.42 -0.75
N GLY A 29 15.09 15.37 0.05
CA GLY A 29 14.24 15.32 1.24
C GLY A 29 12.81 15.79 0.94
N HIS A 30 12.35 16.81 1.66
CA HIS A 30 11.01 17.38 1.51
C HIS A 30 10.78 18.10 0.17
N ARG A 31 11.84 18.41 -0.59
CA ARG A 31 11.76 19.05 -1.91
C ARG A 31 11.49 18.05 -3.03
N LEU A 32 11.55 16.75 -2.74
CA LEU A 32 11.25 15.70 -3.70
C LEU A 32 9.77 15.78 -4.12
N SER A 33 9.54 15.90 -5.43
CA SER A 33 8.21 15.73 -6.01
C SER A 33 8.01 14.25 -6.34
N ASP A 34 7.31 13.53 -5.46
CA ASP A 34 7.08 12.10 -5.63
C ASP A 34 5.72 11.82 -6.27
N LEU A 35 5.73 11.55 -7.58
CA LEU A 35 4.55 11.16 -8.36
C LEU A 35 4.53 9.65 -8.64
N SER A 36 5.35 8.86 -7.94
CA SER A 36 5.43 7.42 -8.17
C SER A 36 4.24 6.68 -7.56
N TYR A 37 4.07 6.70 -6.23
CA TYR A 37 3.00 6.00 -5.52
C TYR A 37 1.70 6.81 -5.39
N ALA A 38 0.57 6.15 -5.64
CA ALA A 38 -0.77 6.73 -5.47
C ALA A 38 -1.31 6.61 -4.04
N ASN A 39 -0.63 7.27 -3.10
CA ASN A 39 -1.19 7.58 -1.79
C ASN A 39 -1.79 8.98 -1.86
N ALA A 40 -3.09 9.10 -1.63
CA ALA A 40 -3.75 10.39 -1.78
C ALA A 40 -3.43 11.31 -0.62
N TYR A 41 -2.72 12.39 -0.91
CA TYR A 41 -2.28 13.36 0.08
C TYR A 41 -3.39 14.27 0.60
N ASP A 42 -4.51 14.39 -0.12
CA ASP A 42 -5.68 15.14 0.33
C ASP A 42 -6.39 14.45 1.51
N GLY A 43 -6.13 13.17 1.73
CA GLY A 43 -6.74 12.37 2.78
C GLY A 43 -8.22 12.03 2.48
N PRO A 44 -8.88 11.34 3.42
CA PRO A 44 -10.31 11.05 3.34
C PRO A 44 -11.16 12.32 3.49
N ASP A 45 -12.32 12.34 2.83
CA ASP A 45 -13.30 13.42 2.97
C ASP A 45 -14.11 13.29 4.28
N GLU A 46 -14.77 14.37 4.68
CA GLU A 46 -15.52 14.43 5.95
C GLU A 46 -16.55 13.31 6.15
N PRO A 47 -17.35 12.88 5.15
CA PRO A 47 -18.27 11.75 5.32
C PRO A 47 -17.57 10.45 5.72
N VAL A 48 -16.36 10.24 5.20
CA VAL A 48 -15.54 9.05 5.50
C VAL A 48 -15.03 9.12 6.94
N LEU A 49 -14.50 10.26 7.36
CA LEU A 49 -14.05 10.49 8.74
C LEU A 49 -15.21 10.34 9.73
N SER A 50 -16.36 10.93 9.43
CA SER A 50 -17.59 10.86 10.23
C SER A 50 -18.09 9.42 10.39
N ALA A 51 -18.07 8.60 9.34
CA ALA A 51 -18.46 7.19 9.42
C ALA A 51 -17.52 6.37 10.33
N ILE A 52 -16.22 6.62 10.27
CA ILE A 52 -15.23 5.97 11.14
C ILE A 52 -15.42 6.42 12.59
N ALA A 53 -15.60 7.72 12.82
CA ALA A 53 -15.85 8.27 14.16
C ALA A 53 -17.13 7.68 14.76
N ALA A 54 -18.22 7.59 13.99
CA ALA A 54 -19.45 6.98 14.43
C ALA A 54 -19.24 5.51 14.86
N ALA A 55 -18.56 4.71 14.03
CA ALA A 55 -18.24 3.32 14.35
C ALA A 55 -17.35 3.18 15.60
N LEU A 56 -16.43 4.12 15.82
CA LEU A 56 -15.57 4.16 17.01
C LEU A 56 -16.36 4.52 18.28
N THR A 57 -17.34 5.41 18.19
CA THR A 57 -18.10 5.88 19.37
C THR A 57 -19.26 4.97 19.80
N ASP A 58 -19.64 3.98 18.98
CA ASP A 58 -20.67 3.02 19.36
C ASP A 58 -20.19 2.10 20.49
N ARG A 59 -20.96 2.14 21.60
CA ARG A 59 -20.67 1.52 22.89
C ARG A 59 -21.27 0.12 23.06
N SER A 60 -21.84 -0.46 22.01
CA SER A 60 -22.34 -1.84 22.09
C SER A 60 -21.18 -2.79 22.42
N GLY A 61 -21.33 -3.67 23.42
CA GLY A 61 -20.22 -4.54 23.87
C GLY A 61 -19.67 -5.47 22.77
N LEU A 62 -20.47 -5.77 21.75
CA LEU A 62 -20.09 -6.58 20.59
C LEU A 62 -19.28 -5.81 19.52
N ALA A 63 -19.22 -4.47 19.61
CA ALA A 63 -18.54 -3.59 18.66
C ALA A 63 -17.04 -3.84 18.49
N TYR A 64 -16.41 -4.46 19.49
CA TYR A 64 -14.96 -4.67 19.60
C TYR A 64 -14.54 -6.14 19.58
N GLN A 65 -15.49 -7.06 19.50
CA GLN A 65 -15.23 -8.50 19.54
C GLN A 65 -14.88 -9.03 18.14
N TYR A 66 -14.39 -10.28 18.08
CA TYR A 66 -14.17 -10.99 16.82
C TYR A 66 -15.45 -11.09 16.00
N THR A 67 -15.29 -11.05 14.67
CA THR A 67 -16.37 -11.34 13.73
C THR A 67 -16.23 -12.77 13.18
N PRO A 68 -17.33 -13.39 12.69
CA PRO A 68 -17.26 -14.73 12.09
C PRO A 68 -16.22 -14.80 10.96
N TYR A 69 -15.67 -15.98 10.70
CA TYR A 69 -14.79 -16.19 9.53
C TYR A 69 -15.53 -15.77 8.23
N GLY A 70 -14.95 -14.80 7.52
CA GLY A 70 -15.56 -14.09 6.40
C GLY A 70 -16.09 -12.69 6.72
N GLY A 71 -16.08 -12.26 7.99
CA GLY A 71 -16.46 -10.94 8.45
C GLY A 71 -17.89 -10.81 8.98
N ASN A 72 -18.21 -9.62 9.46
CA ASN A 72 -19.50 -9.21 10.01
C ASN A 72 -20.63 -9.47 9.02
N THR A 73 -21.60 -10.29 9.44
CA THR A 73 -22.72 -10.73 8.59
C THR A 73 -23.57 -9.59 8.07
N ALA A 74 -23.86 -8.57 8.89
CA ALA A 74 -24.68 -7.43 8.47
C ALA A 74 -23.97 -6.60 7.39
N THR A 75 -22.67 -6.38 7.57
CA THR A 75 -21.82 -5.67 6.60
C THR A 75 -21.79 -6.41 5.26
N ARG A 76 -21.59 -7.73 5.30
CA ARG A 76 -21.61 -8.58 4.10
C ARG A 76 -22.96 -8.58 3.38
N ARG A 77 -24.08 -8.55 4.12
CA ARG A 77 -25.43 -8.43 3.53
C ARG A 77 -25.60 -7.10 2.79
N LEU A 78 -25.13 -6.00 3.36
CA LEU A 78 -25.23 -4.68 2.74
C LEU A 78 -24.33 -4.57 1.50
N ILE A 79 -23.11 -5.09 1.55
CA ILE A 79 -22.22 -5.20 0.38
C ILE A 79 -22.87 -6.09 -0.69
N GLY A 80 -23.39 -7.26 -0.32
CA GLY A 80 -24.10 -8.15 -1.25
C GLY A 80 -25.29 -7.46 -1.90
N SER A 81 -26.07 -6.68 -1.16
CA SER A 81 -27.19 -5.91 -1.70
C SER A 81 -26.74 -4.85 -2.70
N GLN A 82 -25.61 -4.18 -2.45
CA GLN A 82 -25.02 -3.25 -3.42
C GLN A 82 -24.52 -3.99 -4.67
N LEU A 83 -23.80 -5.10 -4.49
CA LEU A 83 -23.32 -5.92 -5.62
C LEU A 83 -24.48 -6.41 -6.47
N ALA A 84 -25.59 -6.81 -5.87
CA ALA A 84 -26.80 -7.20 -6.59
C ALA A 84 -27.36 -6.06 -7.46
N ARG A 85 -27.41 -4.84 -6.93
CA ARG A 85 -27.82 -3.65 -7.72
C ARG A 85 -26.86 -3.37 -8.87
N ASN A 86 -25.56 -3.49 -8.64
CA ASN A 86 -24.54 -3.11 -9.62
C ASN A 86 -24.32 -4.17 -10.72
N THR A 87 -24.60 -5.44 -10.43
CA THR A 87 -24.29 -6.57 -11.32
C THR A 87 -25.52 -7.30 -11.85
N GLY A 88 -26.69 -7.09 -11.24
CA GLY A 88 -27.91 -7.85 -11.52
C GLY A 88 -27.93 -9.27 -10.94
N GLN A 89 -26.87 -9.69 -10.23
CA GLN A 89 -26.76 -11.05 -9.69
C GLN A 89 -27.39 -11.17 -8.28
N PRO A 90 -28.01 -12.31 -7.91
CA PRO A 90 -28.70 -12.48 -6.64
C PRO A 90 -27.73 -12.78 -5.49
N PHE A 91 -26.89 -11.81 -5.13
CA PHE A 91 -25.90 -11.93 -4.06
C PHE A 91 -26.55 -12.20 -2.70
N ASN A 92 -25.95 -13.12 -1.95
CA ASN A 92 -26.20 -13.28 -0.52
C ASN A 92 -24.92 -13.00 0.28
N TYR A 93 -25.02 -12.92 1.61
CA TYR A 93 -23.86 -12.55 2.45
C TYR A 93 -22.71 -13.56 2.39
N LYS A 94 -22.97 -14.83 2.06
CA LYS A 94 -21.94 -15.88 1.94
C LYS A 94 -21.06 -15.69 0.70
N ASP A 95 -21.58 -15.02 -0.33
CA ASP A 95 -20.82 -14.66 -1.54
C ASP A 95 -19.72 -13.63 -1.28
N VAL A 96 -19.84 -12.87 -0.20
CA VAL A 96 -18.89 -11.80 0.14
C VAL A 96 -18.04 -12.26 1.30
N ILE A 97 -16.73 -12.19 1.18
CA ILE A 97 -15.77 -12.52 2.24
C ILE A 97 -14.91 -11.29 2.47
N LEU A 98 -15.04 -10.68 3.65
CA LEU A 98 -14.26 -9.50 4.01
C LEU A 98 -12.79 -9.87 4.25
N THR A 99 -11.88 -9.06 3.71
CA THR A 99 -10.43 -9.30 3.74
C THR A 99 -9.67 -8.04 4.14
N PRO A 100 -8.47 -8.14 4.76
CA PRO A 100 -7.62 -7.00 5.09
C PRO A 100 -7.06 -6.25 3.86
N GLY A 101 -7.95 -5.62 3.09
CA GLY A 101 -7.66 -5.04 1.78
C GLY A 101 -7.59 -6.08 0.65
N ALA A 102 -7.34 -5.59 -0.56
CA ALA A 102 -7.29 -6.40 -1.78
C ALA A 102 -6.09 -7.37 -1.83
N MET A 103 -4.96 -7.00 -1.22
CA MET A 103 -3.77 -7.87 -1.16
C MET A 103 -4.06 -9.20 -0.46
N ALA A 104 -4.79 -9.16 0.65
CA ALA A 104 -5.23 -10.37 1.35
C ALA A 104 -6.28 -11.14 0.53
N ALA A 105 -7.16 -10.44 -0.20
CA ALA A 105 -8.12 -11.07 -1.11
C ALA A 105 -7.45 -11.80 -2.28
N LEU A 106 -6.43 -11.21 -2.90
CA LEU A 106 -5.63 -11.83 -3.96
C LEU A 106 -4.95 -13.10 -3.46
N ASN A 107 -4.23 -13.01 -2.34
CA ASN A 107 -3.59 -14.17 -1.73
C ASN A 107 -4.63 -15.26 -1.36
N LEU A 108 -5.79 -14.86 -0.84
CA LEU A 108 -6.87 -15.78 -0.51
C LEU A 108 -7.37 -16.51 -1.76
N VAL A 109 -7.68 -15.80 -2.84
CA VAL A 109 -8.16 -16.38 -4.10
C VAL A 109 -7.10 -17.29 -4.72
N PHE A 110 -5.85 -16.83 -4.82
CA PHE A 110 -4.78 -17.63 -5.39
C PHE A 110 -4.54 -18.91 -4.60
N ARG A 111 -4.52 -18.82 -3.26
CA ARG A 111 -4.33 -19.94 -2.37
C ARG A 111 -5.48 -20.95 -2.41
N ALA A 112 -6.71 -20.45 -2.43
CA ALA A 112 -7.91 -21.26 -2.25
C ALA A 112 -8.42 -21.85 -3.57
N LEU A 113 -8.29 -21.11 -4.68
CA LEU A 113 -8.99 -21.40 -5.94
C LEU A 113 -8.06 -21.66 -7.13
N VAL A 114 -6.79 -21.25 -7.05
CA VAL A 114 -5.85 -21.36 -8.17
C VAL A 114 -4.73 -22.35 -7.86
N GLN A 115 -4.23 -22.36 -6.63
CA GLN A 115 -3.22 -23.31 -6.18
C GLN A 115 -3.79 -24.73 -6.19
N GLY A 116 -3.29 -25.56 -7.09
CA GLY A 116 -3.52 -27.01 -7.11
C GLY A 116 -2.39 -27.78 -6.43
N GLU A 117 -2.27 -29.07 -6.75
CA GLU A 117 -1.06 -29.83 -6.46
C GLU A 117 0.16 -29.19 -7.14
N GLU A 118 1.38 -29.43 -6.64
CA GLU A 118 2.57 -28.74 -7.15
C GLU A 118 2.73 -28.94 -8.67
N GLY A 119 2.71 -27.82 -9.41
CA GLY A 119 2.84 -27.83 -10.88
C GLY A 119 1.52 -28.09 -11.63
N GLU A 120 0.41 -28.33 -10.93
CA GLU A 120 -0.90 -28.41 -11.56
C GLU A 120 -1.53 -27.03 -11.68
N GLY A 121 -1.80 -26.65 -12.92
CA GLY A 121 -2.58 -25.47 -13.21
C GLY A 121 -1.73 -24.20 -13.29
N GLU A 122 -2.12 -23.28 -14.17
CA GLU A 122 -1.47 -21.96 -14.28
C GLU A 122 -2.47 -20.80 -14.24
N CYS A 123 -1.97 -19.65 -13.82
CA CYS A 123 -2.66 -18.37 -13.93
C CYS A 123 -2.12 -17.58 -15.14
N LEU A 124 -2.98 -17.14 -16.04
CA LEU A 124 -2.62 -16.16 -17.06
C LEU A 124 -2.81 -14.75 -16.48
N VAL A 125 -1.76 -13.94 -16.54
CA VAL A 125 -1.74 -12.56 -16.03
C VAL A 125 -1.71 -11.61 -17.21
N LEU A 126 -2.77 -10.81 -17.39
CA LEU A 126 -2.84 -9.86 -18.50
C LEU A 126 -1.96 -8.63 -18.22
N THR A 127 -0.97 -8.33 -19.06
CA THR A 127 -0.02 -7.21 -18.86
C THR A 127 -0.31 -6.02 -19.77
N PRO A 128 -0.04 -4.77 -19.32
CA PRO A 128 0.57 -4.41 -18.04
C PRO A 128 -0.37 -4.62 -16.85
N CYS A 129 0.18 -5.04 -15.71
CA CYS A 129 -0.62 -5.46 -14.56
C CYS A 129 -0.12 -4.84 -13.26
N TRP A 130 -0.88 -5.03 -12.17
CA TRP A 130 -0.42 -4.60 -10.86
C TRP A 130 0.82 -5.41 -10.44
N LEU A 131 1.85 -4.68 -10.01
CA LEU A 131 3.23 -5.15 -9.88
C LEU A 131 3.40 -6.46 -9.09
N ASP A 132 2.56 -6.71 -8.08
CA ASP A 132 2.71 -7.80 -7.12
C ASP A 132 1.95 -9.09 -7.48
N TYR A 133 1.13 -9.15 -8.56
CA TYR A 133 0.49 -10.44 -8.91
C TYR A 133 1.51 -11.58 -9.09
N PRO A 134 2.62 -11.40 -9.85
CA PRO A 134 3.64 -12.41 -10.02
C PRO A 134 4.32 -12.80 -8.71
N VAL A 135 4.56 -11.82 -7.83
CA VAL A 135 5.15 -12.04 -6.51
C VAL A 135 4.25 -12.95 -5.69
N TYR A 136 2.94 -12.72 -5.67
CA TYR A 136 2.01 -13.56 -4.92
C TYR A 136 1.87 -14.97 -5.51
N LEU A 137 1.81 -15.08 -6.84
CA LEU A 137 1.73 -16.36 -7.53
C LEU A 137 3.01 -17.20 -7.29
N GLU A 138 4.20 -16.62 -7.44
CA GLU A 138 5.48 -17.29 -7.15
C GLU A 138 5.60 -17.64 -5.66
N ASN A 139 5.15 -16.75 -4.74
CA ASN A 139 5.14 -17.00 -3.29
C ASN A 139 4.17 -18.11 -2.88
N LEU A 140 3.17 -18.43 -3.71
CA LEU A 140 2.28 -19.58 -3.55
C LEU A 140 2.70 -20.78 -4.39
N GLY A 141 3.63 -20.60 -5.34
CA GLY A 141 4.17 -21.68 -6.14
C GLY A 141 3.21 -22.05 -7.27
N VAL A 142 2.32 -21.12 -7.61
CA VAL A 142 1.36 -21.21 -8.70
C VAL A 142 2.09 -20.82 -9.98
N PRO A 143 2.23 -21.74 -10.96
CA PRO A 143 2.74 -21.40 -12.27
C PRO A 143 1.92 -20.27 -12.89
N PHE A 144 2.56 -19.36 -13.61
CA PHE A 144 1.87 -18.30 -14.33
C PHE A 144 2.60 -17.89 -15.60
N ARG A 145 1.85 -17.29 -16.53
CA ARG A 145 2.38 -16.70 -17.75
C ARG A 145 1.76 -15.34 -18.00
N PHE A 146 2.58 -14.43 -18.50
CA PHE A 146 2.10 -13.13 -18.96
C PHE A 146 1.45 -13.25 -20.34
N VAL A 147 0.33 -12.56 -20.51
CA VAL A 147 -0.33 -12.38 -21.81
C VAL A 147 -0.43 -10.88 -22.05
N PRO A 148 0.32 -10.32 -23.00
CA PRO A 148 0.27 -8.89 -23.27
C PRO A 148 -1.09 -8.49 -23.82
N MET A 149 -1.58 -7.36 -23.36
CA MET A 149 -2.67 -6.61 -23.98
C MET A 149 -2.22 -5.99 -25.30
N ALA A 150 -3.18 -5.46 -26.08
CA ALA A 150 -2.89 -4.75 -27.32
C ALA A 150 -2.12 -3.44 -27.07
N GLY A 151 -1.63 -2.81 -28.14
CA GLY A 151 -0.78 -1.60 -28.04
C GLY A 151 -1.43 -0.45 -27.26
N ASP A 152 -2.75 -0.30 -27.39
CA ASP A 152 -3.62 0.66 -26.70
C ASP A 152 -4.04 0.23 -25.28
N LYS A 153 -3.52 -0.91 -24.82
CA LYS A 153 -3.80 -1.54 -23.51
C LYS A 153 -5.23 -2.09 -23.36
N HIS A 154 -5.94 -2.28 -24.46
CA HIS A 154 -7.17 -3.09 -24.50
C HIS A 154 -6.87 -4.58 -24.67
N LEU A 155 -7.87 -5.43 -24.50
CA LEU A 155 -7.69 -6.89 -24.52
C LEU A 155 -7.30 -7.40 -25.91
N ASP A 156 -6.16 -8.10 -25.99
CA ASP A 156 -5.82 -8.92 -27.16
C ASP A 156 -6.35 -10.35 -26.98
N LEU A 157 -7.59 -10.56 -27.44
CA LEU A 157 -8.29 -11.84 -27.30
C LEU A 157 -7.62 -12.95 -28.11
N ASP A 158 -6.96 -12.62 -29.21
CA ASP A 158 -6.23 -13.58 -30.03
C ASP A 158 -4.94 -14.05 -29.32
N ALA A 159 -4.20 -13.14 -28.69
CA ALA A 159 -3.06 -13.48 -27.86
C ALA A 159 -3.49 -14.33 -26.66
N LEU A 160 -4.59 -13.97 -26.01
CA LEU A 160 -5.16 -14.79 -24.93
C LEU A 160 -5.57 -16.17 -25.43
N ALA A 161 -6.31 -16.28 -26.53
CA ALA A 161 -6.75 -17.56 -27.08
C ALA A 161 -5.57 -18.49 -27.42
N ARG A 162 -4.45 -17.94 -27.93
CA ARG A 162 -3.21 -18.69 -28.16
C ARG A 162 -2.51 -19.12 -26.86
N ALA A 163 -2.62 -18.30 -25.81
CA ALA A 163 -2.01 -18.59 -24.53
C ALA A 163 -2.79 -19.66 -23.74
N LEU A 164 -4.11 -19.77 -23.91
CA LEU A 164 -4.95 -20.75 -23.20
C LEU A 164 -4.53 -22.19 -23.50
N GLN A 165 -4.39 -22.99 -22.44
CA GLN A 165 -3.95 -24.38 -22.47
C GLN A 165 -4.80 -25.25 -21.53
N PRO A 166 -4.73 -26.60 -21.63
CA PRO A 166 -5.42 -27.49 -20.68
C PRO A 166 -5.00 -27.27 -19.22
N SER A 167 -3.78 -26.76 -18.98
CA SER A 167 -3.30 -26.37 -17.66
C SER A 167 -3.86 -25.03 -17.19
N THR A 168 -4.49 -24.20 -18.02
CA THR A 168 -4.97 -22.90 -17.56
C THR A 168 -6.10 -23.07 -16.53
N ARG A 169 -5.92 -22.49 -15.34
CA ARG A 169 -6.88 -22.52 -14.23
C ARG A 169 -7.47 -21.16 -13.90
N ALA A 170 -6.75 -20.09 -14.19
CA ALA A 170 -7.23 -18.74 -13.94
C ALA A 170 -6.72 -17.75 -14.97
N VAL A 171 -7.48 -16.68 -15.18
CA VAL A 171 -7.05 -15.47 -15.86
C VAL A 171 -7.33 -14.28 -14.93
N ILE A 172 -6.33 -13.44 -14.70
CA ILE A 172 -6.47 -12.23 -13.87
C ILE A 172 -6.25 -10.96 -14.68
N LEU A 173 -7.12 -9.97 -14.46
CA LEU A 173 -6.97 -8.61 -14.96
C LEU A 173 -7.37 -7.58 -13.89
N SER A 174 -6.73 -6.41 -13.94
CA SER A 174 -7.19 -5.24 -13.19
C SER A 174 -8.16 -4.45 -14.05
N SER A 175 -9.38 -4.21 -13.58
CA SER A 175 -10.42 -3.46 -14.30
C SER A 175 -11.10 -2.47 -13.35
N PRO A 176 -10.91 -1.16 -13.51
CA PRO A 176 -10.08 -0.48 -14.51
C PRO A 176 -8.58 -0.80 -14.42
N GLY A 177 -7.90 -0.73 -15.57
CA GLY A 177 -6.51 -1.11 -15.75
C GLY A 177 -5.53 -0.37 -14.83
N CYS A 178 -4.68 -1.12 -14.13
CA CYS A 178 -3.52 -0.62 -13.39
C CYS A 178 -2.28 -1.24 -14.03
N PRO A 179 -1.39 -0.45 -14.66
CA PRO A 179 -1.20 0.99 -14.55
C PRO A 179 -1.88 1.87 -15.62
N SER A 180 -2.49 1.28 -16.66
CA SER A 180 -2.90 2.01 -17.88
C SER A 180 -4.00 3.06 -17.68
N GLY A 181 -4.89 2.83 -16.71
CA GLY A 181 -6.10 3.62 -16.51
C GLY A 181 -7.21 3.32 -17.53
N VAL A 182 -7.03 2.32 -18.41
CA VAL A 182 -8.04 1.89 -19.39
C VAL A 182 -9.28 1.35 -18.68
N LEU A 183 -10.45 1.68 -19.20
CA LEU A 183 -11.73 1.14 -18.76
C LEU A 183 -12.23 0.15 -19.83
N PHE A 184 -12.38 -1.12 -19.44
CA PHE A 184 -12.88 -2.16 -20.33
C PHE A 184 -14.39 -2.08 -20.44
N GLY A 185 -14.89 -2.03 -21.68
CA GLY A 185 -16.32 -1.97 -21.96
C GLY A 185 -17.03 -3.30 -21.71
N ARG A 186 -18.36 -3.28 -21.71
CA ARG A 186 -19.19 -4.49 -21.57
C ARG A 186 -18.91 -5.52 -22.67
N GLU A 187 -18.94 -5.08 -23.93
CA GLU A 187 -18.74 -5.97 -25.09
C GLU A 187 -17.35 -6.63 -25.06
N GLU A 188 -16.33 -5.89 -24.62
CA GLU A 188 -14.95 -6.38 -24.49
C GLU A 188 -14.84 -7.45 -23.39
N LEU A 189 -15.44 -7.24 -22.23
CA LEU A 189 -15.47 -8.21 -21.13
C LEU A 189 -16.35 -9.44 -21.44
N GLU A 190 -17.43 -9.27 -22.21
CA GLU A 190 -18.26 -10.38 -22.70
C GLU A 190 -17.51 -11.20 -23.76
N SER A 191 -16.70 -10.56 -24.61
CA SER A 191 -15.84 -11.26 -25.58
C SER A 191 -14.70 -12.01 -24.90
N LEU A 192 -14.12 -11.44 -23.83
CA LEU A 192 -13.22 -12.16 -22.92
C LEU A 192 -13.92 -13.39 -22.34
N ALA A 193 -15.13 -13.23 -21.81
CA ALA A 193 -15.88 -14.34 -21.22
C ALA A 193 -16.12 -15.47 -22.24
N ALA A 194 -16.57 -15.13 -23.45
CA ALA A 194 -16.78 -16.09 -24.54
C ALA A 194 -15.49 -16.84 -24.92
N THR A 195 -14.35 -16.14 -24.95
CA THR A 195 -13.04 -16.74 -25.21
C THR A 195 -12.67 -17.78 -24.15
N LEU A 196 -12.92 -17.48 -22.87
CA LEU A 196 -12.66 -18.41 -21.77
C LEU A 196 -13.62 -19.61 -21.81
N ASP A 197 -14.91 -19.39 -22.09
CA ASP A 197 -15.92 -20.45 -22.14
C ASP A 197 -15.68 -21.41 -23.32
N ALA A 198 -15.20 -20.90 -24.46
CA ALA A 198 -14.75 -21.71 -25.58
C ALA A 198 -13.54 -22.59 -25.20
N ALA A 199 -12.61 -22.05 -24.42
CA ALA A 199 -11.46 -22.81 -23.93
C ALA A 199 -11.86 -23.87 -22.89
N GLU A 200 -12.77 -23.57 -21.95
CA GLU A 200 -13.33 -24.57 -21.03
C GLU A 200 -13.97 -25.73 -21.79
N SER A 201 -14.78 -25.41 -22.80
CA SER A 201 -15.45 -26.40 -23.64
C SER A 201 -14.45 -27.25 -24.43
N ARG A 202 -13.39 -26.62 -24.96
CA ARG A 202 -12.35 -27.29 -25.75
C ARG A 202 -11.47 -28.21 -24.91
N PHE A 203 -11.09 -27.78 -23.70
CA PHE A 203 -10.11 -28.49 -22.88
C PHE A 203 -10.74 -29.34 -21.77
N GLY A 204 -12.05 -29.19 -21.51
CA GLY A 204 -12.72 -29.86 -20.40
C GLY A 204 -12.24 -29.36 -19.04
N THR A 205 -11.80 -28.10 -18.96
CA THR A 205 -11.20 -27.50 -17.76
C THR A 205 -12.09 -26.41 -17.18
N ARG A 206 -11.85 -26.06 -15.92
CA ARG A 206 -12.46 -24.90 -15.26
C ARG A 206 -11.42 -23.79 -15.19
N ILE A 207 -11.76 -22.63 -15.73
CA ILE A 207 -10.93 -21.43 -15.80
C ILE A 207 -11.65 -20.36 -14.98
N LEU A 208 -11.03 -19.86 -13.93
CA LEU A 208 -11.57 -18.77 -13.11
C LEU A 208 -11.19 -17.41 -13.70
N LEU A 209 -12.16 -16.51 -13.88
CA LEU A 209 -11.87 -15.11 -14.19
C LEU A 209 -11.77 -14.30 -12.88
N ILE A 210 -10.60 -13.71 -12.63
CA ILE A 210 -10.34 -12.88 -11.45
C ILE A 210 -10.30 -11.42 -11.89
N GLY A 211 -11.32 -10.66 -11.51
CA GLY A 211 -11.33 -9.21 -11.69
C GLY A 211 -10.79 -8.50 -10.46
N ASP A 212 -9.64 -7.83 -10.57
CA ASP A 212 -9.19 -6.87 -9.57
C ASP A 212 -9.83 -5.51 -9.85
N GLU A 213 -10.92 -5.25 -9.15
CA GLU A 213 -11.84 -4.12 -9.37
C GLU A 213 -11.65 -2.98 -8.37
N VAL A 214 -10.47 -2.89 -7.75
CA VAL A 214 -10.16 -1.89 -6.70
C VAL A 214 -10.32 -0.43 -7.13
N HIS A 215 -10.30 -0.14 -8.43
CA HIS A 215 -10.46 1.22 -8.97
C HIS A 215 -11.83 1.48 -9.59
N ARG A 216 -12.82 0.58 -9.43
CA ARG A 216 -14.15 0.72 -10.06
C ARG A 216 -14.94 1.97 -9.70
N ASP A 217 -14.60 2.63 -8.58
CA ASP A 217 -15.25 3.87 -8.13
C ASP A 217 -14.45 5.13 -8.53
N LEU A 218 -13.40 4.97 -9.36
CA LEU A 218 -12.52 6.04 -9.83
C LEU A 218 -12.69 6.27 -11.33
N LEU A 219 -13.94 6.33 -11.78
CA LEU A 219 -14.30 6.55 -13.18
C LEU A 219 -14.63 8.02 -13.40
N TRP A 220 -13.67 8.76 -13.93
CA TRP A 220 -13.83 10.20 -14.15
C TRP A 220 -14.26 10.54 -15.59
N SER A 221 -14.30 9.56 -16.49
CA SER A 221 -14.83 9.71 -17.86
C SER A 221 -16.36 9.81 -17.93
N GLY A 222 -17.07 9.43 -16.87
CA GLY A 222 -18.53 9.31 -16.86
C GLY A 222 -19.06 8.00 -17.47
N GLU A 223 -18.19 7.17 -18.05
CA GLU A 223 -18.57 5.85 -18.55
C GLU A 223 -18.91 4.88 -17.41
N PRO A 224 -19.89 3.98 -17.60
CA PRO A 224 -20.30 3.05 -16.56
C PRO A 224 -19.25 1.96 -16.31
N PHE A 225 -19.10 1.55 -15.05
CA PHE A 225 -18.29 0.39 -14.71
C PHE A 225 -18.99 -0.91 -15.15
N THR A 226 -18.25 -1.83 -15.77
CA THR A 226 -18.71 -3.22 -15.98
C THR A 226 -17.88 -4.17 -15.13
N SER A 227 -18.54 -4.86 -14.19
CA SER A 227 -17.90 -5.90 -13.39
C SER A 227 -17.81 -7.21 -14.15
N VAL A 228 -16.71 -7.96 -13.95
CA VAL A 228 -16.56 -9.32 -14.48
C VAL A 228 -17.67 -10.25 -14.00
N LEU A 229 -18.22 -9.98 -12.81
CA LEU A 229 -19.34 -10.71 -12.22
C LEU A 229 -20.63 -10.61 -13.06
N SER A 230 -20.76 -9.57 -13.87
CA SER A 230 -21.91 -9.38 -14.77
C SER A 230 -21.71 -9.99 -16.16
N CYS A 231 -20.49 -10.42 -16.48
CA CYS A 231 -20.12 -10.93 -17.81
C CYS A 231 -19.91 -12.44 -17.81
N ARG A 232 -19.41 -13.03 -16.71
CA ARG A 232 -19.07 -14.47 -16.67
C ARG A 232 -19.44 -15.13 -15.35
N PRO A 233 -20.18 -16.27 -15.34
CA PRO A 233 -20.52 -16.98 -14.11
C PRO A 233 -19.31 -17.46 -13.28
N ARG A 234 -18.28 -18.06 -13.91
CA ARG A 234 -17.06 -18.51 -13.20
C ARG A 234 -16.07 -17.36 -12.97
N SER A 235 -16.49 -16.40 -12.16
CA SER A 235 -15.68 -15.22 -11.85
C SER A 235 -15.70 -14.88 -10.36
N VAL A 236 -14.62 -14.24 -9.90
CA VAL A 236 -14.58 -13.52 -8.62
C VAL A 236 -14.16 -12.07 -8.84
N SER A 237 -14.69 -11.17 -8.01
CA SER A 237 -14.26 -9.78 -7.95
C SER A 237 -13.48 -9.54 -6.65
N ILE A 238 -12.36 -8.85 -6.78
CA ILE A 238 -11.52 -8.40 -5.68
C ILE A 238 -11.69 -6.89 -5.56
N TYR A 239 -11.96 -6.43 -4.34
CA TYR A 239 -12.17 -5.02 -4.08
C TYR A 239 -11.50 -4.56 -2.79
N SER A 240 -11.16 -3.27 -2.74
CA SER A 240 -10.75 -2.58 -1.52
C SER A 240 -11.33 -1.18 -1.49
N PHE A 241 -11.90 -0.82 -0.35
CA PHE A 241 -12.40 0.53 -0.10
C PHE A 241 -11.28 1.57 -0.02
N GLY A 242 -10.03 1.14 0.21
CA GLY A 242 -8.92 2.05 0.47
C GLY A 242 -8.62 3.02 -0.68
N LYS A 243 -8.93 2.64 -1.92
CA LYS A 243 -8.72 3.51 -3.10
C LYS A 243 -9.79 4.57 -3.23
N ALA A 244 -11.07 4.18 -3.17
CA ALA A 244 -12.19 5.10 -3.26
C ALA A 244 -12.29 6.05 -2.06
N LEU A 245 -11.99 5.55 -0.85
CA LEU A 245 -12.11 6.32 0.40
C LEU A 245 -10.83 7.05 0.81
N PHE A 246 -9.72 6.90 0.07
CA PHE A 246 -8.40 7.44 0.44
C PHE A 246 -7.92 6.99 1.83
N LEU A 247 -8.08 5.70 2.10
CA LEU A 247 -7.80 5.04 3.39
C LEU A 247 -7.04 3.72 3.20
N GLN A 248 -6.07 3.69 2.29
CA GLN A 248 -5.31 2.49 1.92
C GLN A 248 -4.68 1.79 3.15
N GLY A 249 -4.34 2.56 4.19
CA GLY A 249 -3.81 2.07 5.46
C GLY A 249 -4.81 1.39 6.39
N GLN A 250 -6.14 1.54 6.16
CA GLN A 250 -7.19 0.97 7.03
C GLN A 250 -7.56 -0.48 6.71
N ARG A 251 -6.94 -1.06 5.66
CA ARG A 251 -6.93 -2.49 5.36
C ARG A 251 -8.32 -3.14 5.38
N ILE A 252 -9.24 -2.63 4.57
CA ILE A 252 -10.57 -3.22 4.38
C ILE A 252 -10.87 -3.44 2.90
N GLY A 253 -11.39 -4.62 2.58
CA GLY A 253 -11.73 -5.07 1.24
C GLY A 253 -12.55 -6.36 1.30
N TYR A 254 -12.75 -6.99 0.15
CA TYR A 254 -13.42 -8.28 0.08
C TYR A 254 -13.08 -9.06 -1.20
N VAL A 255 -13.41 -10.35 -1.15
CA VAL A 255 -13.65 -11.20 -2.33
C VAL A 255 -15.16 -11.34 -2.49
N ALA A 256 -15.67 -11.17 -3.71
CA ALA A 256 -17.04 -11.45 -4.08
C ALA A 256 -17.08 -12.62 -5.08
N VAL A 257 -17.76 -13.69 -4.69
CA VAL A 257 -17.99 -14.88 -5.53
C VAL A 257 -19.26 -14.65 -6.34
N ASN A 258 -19.20 -14.91 -7.64
CA ASN A 258 -20.37 -14.75 -8.49
C ASN A 258 -21.49 -15.74 -8.09
N PRO A 259 -22.71 -15.28 -7.77
CA PRO A 259 -23.83 -16.16 -7.44
C PRO A 259 -24.21 -17.14 -8.55
N ALA A 260 -23.88 -16.84 -9.81
CA ALA A 260 -24.13 -17.70 -10.97
C ALA A 260 -23.08 -18.80 -11.16
N MET A 261 -21.98 -18.79 -10.40
CA MET A 261 -20.94 -19.82 -10.49
C MET A 261 -21.52 -21.20 -10.10
N PRO A 262 -21.41 -22.24 -10.96
CA PRO A 262 -22.04 -23.54 -10.68
C PRO A 262 -21.59 -24.18 -9.36
N GLU A 263 -20.30 -24.05 -9.04
CA GLU A 263 -19.62 -24.59 -7.86
C GLU A 263 -19.52 -23.58 -6.70
N ARG A 264 -20.36 -22.53 -6.68
CA ARG A 264 -20.24 -21.43 -5.70
C ARG A 264 -20.18 -21.89 -4.24
N GLU A 265 -20.91 -22.95 -3.87
CA GLU A 265 -20.94 -23.40 -2.47
C GLU A 265 -19.59 -24.03 -2.05
N GLU A 266 -18.96 -24.80 -2.95
CA GLU A 266 -17.62 -25.36 -2.75
C GLU A 266 -16.58 -24.23 -2.65
N VAL A 267 -16.65 -23.27 -3.57
CA VAL A 267 -15.76 -22.10 -3.61
C VAL A 267 -15.88 -21.24 -2.34
N ARG A 268 -17.10 -20.94 -1.90
CA ARG A 268 -17.33 -20.19 -0.64
C ARG A 268 -16.78 -20.94 0.57
N ALA A 269 -16.97 -22.26 0.62
CA ALA A 269 -16.47 -23.09 1.72
C ALA A 269 -14.94 -23.12 1.76
N GLU A 270 -14.28 -23.26 0.61
CA GLU A 270 -12.82 -23.25 0.51
C GLU A 270 -12.24 -21.87 0.85
N LEU A 271 -12.80 -20.78 0.34
CA LEU A 271 -12.36 -19.44 0.74
C LEU A 271 -12.52 -19.20 2.25
N GLN A 272 -13.63 -19.64 2.87
CA GLN A 272 -13.80 -19.51 4.31
C GLN A 272 -12.81 -20.36 5.12
N ARG A 273 -12.49 -21.57 4.63
CA ARG A 273 -11.46 -22.44 5.20
C ARG A 273 -10.08 -21.78 5.09
N ALA A 274 -9.78 -21.18 3.94
CA ALA A 274 -8.53 -20.50 3.65
C ALA A 274 -8.28 -19.28 4.52
N VAL A 275 -9.31 -18.48 4.79
CA VAL A 275 -9.23 -17.39 5.78
C VAL A 275 -8.71 -17.89 7.13
N ARG A 276 -9.10 -19.09 7.57
CA ARG A 276 -8.69 -19.66 8.85
C ARG A 276 -7.22 -20.09 8.85
N TYR A 277 -6.77 -20.85 7.86
CA TYR A 277 -5.39 -21.34 7.82
C TYR A 277 -4.37 -20.28 7.37
N MET A 278 -4.81 -19.22 6.69
CA MET A 278 -3.96 -18.06 6.39
C MET A 278 -3.74 -17.11 7.59
N GLY A 279 -4.49 -17.28 8.68
CA GLY A 279 -4.20 -16.64 9.96
C GLY A 279 -4.60 -15.17 10.10
N PHE A 280 -5.11 -14.50 9.06
CA PHE A 280 -5.53 -13.09 9.18
C PHE A 280 -6.94 -12.90 9.77
N CYS A 281 -7.67 -13.98 10.06
CA CYS A 281 -9.01 -13.99 10.68
C CYS A 281 -10.06 -13.15 9.94
N THR A 282 -10.13 -11.84 10.20
CA THR A 282 -11.02 -10.88 9.52
C THR A 282 -10.42 -9.47 9.59
N PRO A 283 -10.87 -8.51 8.77
CA PRO A 283 -10.48 -7.10 8.90
C PRO A 283 -10.83 -6.53 10.28
N THR A 284 -10.29 -5.36 10.63
CA THR A 284 -10.65 -4.70 11.89
C THR A 284 -12.16 -4.49 11.97
N ASN A 285 -12.80 -4.90 13.08
CA ASN A 285 -14.25 -4.76 13.25
C ASN A 285 -14.71 -3.29 13.15
N LEU A 286 -13.87 -2.34 13.58
CA LEU A 286 -14.10 -0.90 13.39
C LEU A 286 -14.42 -0.56 11.92
N MET A 287 -13.54 -0.94 10.99
CA MET A 287 -13.77 -0.66 9.58
C MET A 287 -14.91 -1.47 9.00
N GLN A 288 -15.12 -2.71 9.44
CA GLN A 288 -16.29 -3.49 9.03
C GLN A 288 -17.59 -2.77 9.39
N ARG A 289 -17.64 -2.07 10.54
CA ARG A 289 -18.80 -1.29 10.99
C ARG A 289 -18.91 0.09 10.34
N ALA A 290 -17.81 0.67 9.89
CA ALA A 290 -17.78 1.97 9.21
C ALA A 290 -18.21 1.88 7.73
N VAL A 291 -17.72 0.88 6.98
CA VAL A 291 -17.96 0.78 5.53
C VAL A 291 -19.43 0.68 5.09
N PRO A 292 -20.39 0.12 5.86
CA PRO A 292 -21.80 0.16 5.51
C PRO A 292 -22.35 1.55 5.22
N ALA A 293 -21.89 2.57 5.95
CA ALA A 293 -22.30 3.96 5.76
C ALA A 293 -21.64 4.62 4.53
N LEU A 294 -20.68 3.93 3.90
CA LEU A 294 -19.84 4.44 2.82
C LEU A 294 -20.00 3.65 1.52
N LEU A 295 -20.93 2.69 1.45
CA LEU A 295 -21.11 1.86 0.26
C LEU A 295 -21.41 2.72 -0.98
N ASP A 296 -22.32 3.68 -0.85
CA ASP A 296 -22.73 4.55 -1.95
C ASP A 296 -21.93 5.87 -2.00
N TYR A 297 -20.86 5.99 -1.20
CA TYR A 297 -19.95 7.12 -1.29
C TYR A 297 -19.28 7.17 -2.67
N ARG A 298 -19.08 8.38 -3.19
CA ARG A 298 -18.31 8.62 -4.40
C ARG A 298 -17.20 9.63 -4.08
N PRO A 299 -15.95 9.34 -4.48
CA PRO A 299 -14.87 10.30 -4.32
C PRO A 299 -15.11 11.54 -5.18
N ARG A 300 -14.35 12.61 -4.92
CA ARG A 300 -14.37 13.85 -5.73
C ARG A 300 -13.77 13.62 -7.12
N LEU A 301 -14.52 12.93 -7.98
CA LEU A 301 -14.10 12.53 -9.33
C LEU A 301 -13.71 13.73 -10.20
N GLU A 302 -14.37 14.87 -10.04
CA GLU A 302 -14.04 16.13 -10.73
C GLU A 302 -12.58 16.56 -10.50
N LEU A 303 -12.08 16.39 -9.27
CA LEU A 303 -10.71 16.74 -8.92
C LEU A 303 -9.71 15.77 -9.57
N VAL A 304 -10.06 14.48 -9.58
CA VAL A 304 -9.26 13.43 -10.25
C VAL A 304 -9.22 13.69 -11.75
N ALA A 305 -10.37 13.97 -12.37
CA ALA A 305 -10.51 14.32 -13.78
C ALA A 305 -9.64 15.52 -14.15
N ALA A 306 -9.73 16.61 -13.39
CA ALA A 306 -8.96 17.82 -13.65
C ALA A 306 -7.44 17.57 -13.60
N ARG A 307 -6.96 16.74 -12.65
CA ARG A 307 -5.55 16.36 -12.54
C ARG A 307 -5.10 15.46 -13.69
N GLN A 308 -5.94 14.51 -14.06
CA GLN A 308 -5.73 13.61 -15.20
C GLN A 308 -5.62 14.40 -16.51
N HIS A 309 -6.63 15.21 -16.83
CA HIS A 309 -6.66 15.99 -18.06
C HIS A 309 -5.48 16.96 -18.16
N ARG A 310 -5.15 17.69 -17.09
CA ARG A 310 -4.00 18.59 -17.07
C ARG A 310 -2.69 17.87 -17.35
N THR A 311 -2.46 16.74 -16.68
CA THR A 311 -1.20 15.99 -16.80
C THR A 311 -1.08 15.38 -18.20
N ARG A 312 -2.17 14.81 -18.72
CA ARG A 312 -2.23 14.21 -20.06
C ARG A 312 -1.98 15.25 -21.14
N ALA A 313 -2.70 16.38 -21.08
CA ALA A 313 -2.54 17.48 -22.03
C ALA A 313 -1.10 18.03 -22.04
N ALA A 314 -0.51 18.26 -20.88
CA ALA A 314 0.88 18.74 -20.79
C ALA A 314 1.88 17.74 -21.38
N LEU A 315 1.74 16.44 -21.08
CA LEU A 315 2.62 15.41 -21.66
C LEU A 315 2.48 15.33 -23.18
N GLN A 316 1.25 15.40 -23.70
CA GLN A 316 0.99 15.39 -25.13
C GLN A 316 1.55 16.63 -25.82
N GLU A 317 1.43 17.81 -25.21
CA GLU A 317 2.05 19.06 -25.69
C GLU A 317 3.58 18.95 -25.76
N PHE A 318 4.19 18.23 -24.80
CA PHE A 318 5.63 17.91 -24.82
C PHE A 318 6.01 16.77 -25.77
N GLY A 319 5.05 16.20 -26.51
CA GLY A 319 5.28 15.17 -27.52
C GLY A 319 5.35 13.73 -26.99
N TYR A 320 4.93 13.48 -25.75
CA TYR A 320 4.84 12.11 -25.22
C TYR A 320 3.61 11.38 -25.78
N GLU A 321 3.79 10.10 -26.11
CA GLU A 321 2.69 9.17 -26.32
C GLU A 321 2.08 8.81 -24.96
N VAL A 322 0.77 9.02 -24.79
CA VAL A 322 0.05 8.81 -23.53
C VAL A 322 -1.11 7.87 -23.77
N CYS A 323 -1.18 6.78 -22.98
CA CYS A 323 -2.27 5.80 -23.04
C CYS A 323 -3.62 6.48 -22.80
N GLU A 324 -4.68 6.12 -23.53
CA GLU A 324 -6.03 6.70 -23.36
C GLU A 324 -6.76 6.12 -22.14
N GLY A 325 -6.32 6.50 -20.94
CA GLY A 325 -6.98 6.11 -19.69
C GLY A 325 -8.28 6.88 -19.48
N LYS A 326 -9.29 6.23 -18.90
CA LYS A 326 -10.62 6.76 -18.59
C LYS A 326 -10.96 6.71 -17.10
N ALA A 327 -10.07 6.11 -16.31
CA ALA A 327 -10.26 5.82 -14.90
C ALA A 327 -8.96 5.93 -14.11
N THR A 328 -9.04 5.66 -12.81
CA THR A 328 -7.91 5.61 -11.87
C THR A 328 -7.23 6.97 -11.64
N PHE A 329 -6.17 6.97 -10.81
CA PHE A 329 -5.29 8.10 -10.57
C PHE A 329 -4.04 8.08 -11.47
N PHE A 330 -3.96 7.16 -12.43
CA PHE A 330 -2.73 6.91 -13.17
C PHE A 330 -2.76 7.57 -14.54
N VAL A 331 -1.63 8.19 -14.89
CA VAL A 331 -1.29 8.57 -16.26
C VAL A 331 -0.13 7.68 -16.67
N TYR A 332 -0.29 7.00 -17.80
CA TYR A 332 0.68 6.04 -18.30
C TYR A 332 1.17 6.52 -19.66
N ALA A 333 2.48 6.75 -19.76
CA ALA A 333 3.09 7.39 -20.93
C ALA A 333 4.33 6.65 -21.37
N ARG A 334 4.63 6.70 -22.66
CA ARG A 334 5.79 6.02 -23.23
C ARG A 334 7.07 6.74 -22.81
N SER A 335 8.06 5.97 -22.40
CA SER A 335 9.39 6.49 -22.07
C SER A 335 10.08 6.98 -23.35
N PRO A 336 10.81 8.10 -23.30
CA PRO A 336 11.65 8.54 -24.42
C PRO A 336 12.90 7.66 -24.57
N ASP A 337 13.29 6.94 -23.51
CA ASP A 337 14.39 5.99 -23.53
C ASP A 337 13.88 4.54 -23.60
N PRO A 338 14.54 3.66 -24.38
CA PRO A 338 14.24 2.23 -24.37
C PRO A 338 14.45 1.56 -23.01
N ASP A 339 15.40 2.03 -22.21
CA ASP A 339 15.52 1.70 -20.78
C ASP A 339 14.89 2.82 -19.95
N GLU A 340 13.63 2.64 -19.57
CA GLU A 340 12.89 3.65 -18.82
C GLU A 340 13.48 3.95 -17.44
N PHE A 341 14.32 3.07 -16.87
CA PHE A 341 14.98 3.40 -15.61
C PHE A 341 16.01 4.51 -15.78
N LEU A 342 16.72 4.58 -16.91
CA LEU A 342 17.62 5.71 -17.20
C LEU A 342 16.85 7.02 -17.26
N PHE A 343 15.65 7.00 -17.83
CA PHE A 343 14.73 8.14 -17.81
C PHE A 343 14.38 8.54 -16.37
N VAL A 344 13.92 7.58 -15.56
CA VAL A 344 13.53 7.80 -14.16
C VAL A 344 14.70 8.31 -13.31
N GLU A 345 15.90 7.76 -13.49
CA GLU A 345 17.12 8.21 -12.80
C GLU A 345 17.44 9.67 -13.13
N ARG A 346 17.31 10.10 -14.39
CA ARG A 346 17.50 11.51 -14.79
C ARG A 346 16.45 12.45 -14.21
N LEU A 347 15.21 11.99 -14.06
CA LEU A 347 14.17 12.76 -13.35
C LEU A 347 14.47 12.85 -11.85
N ALA A 348 14.91 11.75 -11.24
CA ALA A 348 15.26 11.66 -9.83
C ALA A 348 16.38 12.64 -9.46
N GLN A 349 17.39 12.77 -10.32
CA GLN A 349 18.47 13.76 -10.21
C GLN A 349 18.00 15.22 -10.26
N LYS A 350 16.77 15.47 -10.75
CA LYS A 350 16.12 16.78 -10.78
C LYS A 350 15.05 16.94 -9.68
N GLY A 351 14.95 15.98 -8.76
CA GLY A 351 13.98 16.02 -7.67
C GLY A 351 12.56 15.61 -8.06
N LEU A 352 12.39 14.86 -9.17
CA LEU A 352 11.10 14.32 -9.61
C LEU A 352 11.16 12.78 -9.65
N MET A 353 10.21 12.13 -8.99
CA MET A 353 10.04 10.67 -9.07
C MET A 353 8.77 10.31 -9.84
N VAL A 354 8.92 9.39 -10.78
CA VAL A 354 7.84 8.68 -11.47
C VAL A 354 8.16 7.18 -11.39
N LEU A 355 7.19 6.33 -11.69
CA LEU A 355 7.36 4.88 -11.56
C LEU A 355 7.68 4.25 -12.93
N PRO A 356 8.82 3.56 -13.11
CA PRO A 356 9.17 2.91 -14.38
C PRO A 356 8.23 1.74 -14.66
N SER A 357 7.89 1.48 -15.92
CA SER A 357 6.89 0.47 -16.25
C SER A 357 7.33 -0.98 -16.18
N SER A 358 8.63 -1.27 -16.15
CA SER A 358 9.13 -2.62 -15.88
C SER A 358 8.58 -3.20 -14.58
N VAL A 359 8.22 -2.38 -13.58
CA VAL A 359 7.56 -2.89 -12.35
C VAL A 359 6.15 -3.43 -12.63
N PHE A 360 5.53 -3.02 -13.73
CA PHE A 360 4.22 -3.48 -14.23
C PHE A 360 4.34 -4.55 -15.32
N HIS A 361 5.54 -5.09 -15.51
CA HIS A 361 5.84 -6.17 -16.47
C HIS A 361 5.61 -5.76 -17.92
N GLU A 362 5.85 -4.47 -18.24
CA GLU A 362 5.80 -3.91 -19.59
C GLU A 362 6.86 -2.80 -19.77
N PRO A 363 8.11 -3.12 -20.13
CA PRO A 363 9.17 -2.11 -20.30
C PRO A 363 8.86 -1.04 -21.37
N GLY A 364 9.54 0.10 -21.30
CA GLY A 364 9.43 1.19 -22.29
C GLY A 364 8.34 2.24 -22.02
N TRP A 365 7.71 2.22 -20.85
CA TRP A 365 6.69 3.17 -20.39
C TRP A 365 7.05 3.71 -18.99
N PHE A 366 6.27 4.64 -18.47
CA PHE A 366 6.32 5.05 -17.07
C PHE A 366 4.95 5.52 -16.61
N ARG A 367 4.72 5.43 -15.30
CA ARG A 367 3.47 5.84 -14.65
C ARG A 367 3.70 7.07 -13.79
N ILE A 368 2.82 8.05 -13.96
CA ILE A 368 2.64 9.20 -13.06
C ILE A 368 1.35 8.99 -12.27
N SER A 369 1.40 9.28 -10.98
CA SER A 369 0.23 9.48 -10.12
C SER A 369 0.11 10.99 -9.81
N PRO A 370 -0.73 11.76 -10.54
CA PRO A 370 -0.87 13.21 -10.32
C PRO A 370 -1.41 13.57 -8.92
N ASP A 371 -2.01 12.61 -8.22
CA ASP A 371 -2.44 12.72 -6.83
C ASP A 371 -1.31 12.51 -5.80
N GLY A 372 -0.08 12.24 -6.28
CA GLY A 372 1.14 12.08 -5.49
C GLY A 372 1.68 13.39 -4.87
N HIS A 373 2.85 13.32 -4.23
CA HIS A 373 3.46 14.41 -3.46
C HIS A 373 4.02 15.51 -4.37
N GLY A 374 3.16 16.36 -4.93
CA GLY A 374 3.53 17.63 -5.53
C GLY A 374 3.20 18.79 -4.58
N ARG A 375 4.12 19.18 -3.69
CA ARG A 375 3.98 20.42 -2.88
C ARG A 375 4.42 21.68 -3.63
N GLY A 376 4.32 21.70 -4.95
CA GLY A 376 4.40 22.93 -5.74
C GLY A 376 2.99 23.48 -5.97
N ALA A 377 2.71 24.68 -5.46
CA ALA A 377 1.53 25.50 -5.78
C ALA A 377 0.16 25.11 -5.18
N ARG A 378 0.04 25.01 -3.84
CA ARG A 378 -1.21 25.45 -3.18
C ARG A 378 -0.92 26.65 -2.28
N SER A 379 -1.30 27.84 -2.74
CA SER A 379 -1.63 28.96 -1.87
C SER A 379 -2.73 28.48 -0.91
N ARG A 380 -2.40 28.35 0.37
CA ARG A 380 -3.38 28.03 1.42
C ARG A 380 -4.25 29.27 1.69
N PRO A 381 -5.58 29.13 1.87
CA PRO A 381 -6.35 30.17 2.54
C PRO A 381 -5.83 30.31 3.97
N ALA A 382 -5.67 31.55 4.43
CA ALA A 382 -5.29 31.85 5.80
C ALA A 382 -6.35 31.27 6.76
N ASP A 383 -5.91 30.45 7.72
CA ASP A 383 -6.74 30.05 8.86
C ASP A 383 -6.78 31.24 9.84
N PRO A 384 -7.94 31.82 10.15
CA PRO A 384 -8.03 32.98 11.05
C PRO A 384 -7.82 32.64 12.53
N ARG A 385 -7.62 31.36 12.89
CA ARG A 385 -7.43 30.93 14.28
C ARG A 385 -6.05 30.31 14.47
N GLY A 386 -5.09 31.18 14.75
CA GLY A 386 -3.68 30.86 14.96
C GLY A 386 -3.41 29.97 16.18
N GLY A 387 -3.42 28.66 15.98
CA GLY A 387 -2.82 27.68 16.89
C GLY A 387 -2.01 26.65 16.11
N PRO A 388 -0.76 26.32 16.50
CA PRO A 388 0.04 25.34 15.79
C PRO A 388 -0.53 23.92 16.00
N ARG A 389 -0.91 23.25 14.90
CA ARG A 389 -1.30 21.83 14.90
C ARG A 389 -0.04 20.95 15.05
N MET A 390 0.12 20.30 16.21
CA MET A 390 1.35 19.65 16.68
C MET A 390 1.77 18.33 15.98
N SER A 391 0.90 17.57 15.32
CA SER A 391 1.27 16.22 14.82
C SER A 391 2.18 16.17 13.57
N ARG A 392 2.67 17.32 13.07
CA ARG A 392 3.45 17.41 11.82
C ARG A 392 4.86 18.00 11.96
N LEU A 393 5.31 18.30 13.18
CA LEU A 393 6.63 18.90 13.45
C LEU A 393 7.67 17.90 14.00
N GLU A 394 7.25 16.83 14.67
CA GLU A 394 8.16 15.97 15.47
C GLU A 394 9.07 15.02 14.67
N THR A 395 8.78 14.82 13.38
CA THR A 395 9.68 14.13 12.43
C THR A 395 10.48 15.09 11.56
N ARG A 396 10.30 16.41 11.74
CA ARG A 396 10.88 17.44 10.87
C ARG A 396 11.78 18.45 11.58
N LEU A 397 11.87 18.41 12.91
CA LEU A 397 12.90 19.17 13.62
C LEU A 397 14.24 18.43 13.49
N PRO A 398 15.27 19.01 12.86
CA PRO A 398 16.62 18.49 12.95
C PRO A 398 17.10 18.77 14.38
N ILE A 399 16.95 17.79 15.26
CA ILE A 399 17.59 17.84 16.57
C ILE A 399 18.98 17.25 16.34
N PRO A 400 20.05 18.05 16.39
CA PRO A 400 21.40 17.56 16.15
C PRO A 400 21.80 16.57 17.25
N ASP A 401 22.47 15.49 16.87
CA ASP A 401 23.18 14.64 17.82
C ASP A 401 24.38 15.46 18.32
N LEU A 402 24.31 16.00 19.54
CA LEU A 402 25.39 16.79 20.14
C LEU A 402 26.00 16.04 21.31
N CYS A 403 27.32 16.09 21.46
CA CYS A 403 28.03 15.66 22.66
C CYS A 403 28.57 16.90 23.40
N TRP A 404 28.49 16.88 24.72
CA TRP A 404 28.99 17.98 25.55
C TRP A 404 30.47 17.75 25.87
N ARG A 405 31.33 18.75 25.67
CA ARG A 405 32.76 18.68 26.01
C ARG A 405 33.19 19.94 26.75
N GLY A 406 33.49 19.82 28.05
CA GLY A 406 33.85 20.97 28.88
C GLY A 406 32.65 21.86 29.19
N SER A 407 32.58 23.07 28.60
CA SER A 407 31.48 24.04 28.78
C SER A 407 30.69 24.31 27.49
N GLU A 408 30.90 23.53 26.43
CA GLU A 408 30.29 23.76 25.10
C GLU A 408 29.78 22.45 24.47
N PHE A 409 28.79 22.57 23.57
CA PHE A 409 28.25 21.47 22.75
C PHE A 409 28.99 21.35 21.41
N LEU A 410 29.41 20.12 21.06
CA LEU A 410 30.10 19.80 19.81
C LEU A 410 29.37 18.68 19.04
N PRO A 411 29.51 18.60 17.69
CA PRO A 411 28.99 17.47 16.89
C PRO A 411 29.69 16.13 17.24
N PRO A 412 29.07 14.98 16.94
CA PRO A 412 29.64 13.67 17.26
C PRO A 412 30.84 13.40 16.34
N LEU A 413 31.86 12.73 16.88
CA LEU A 413 33.02 12.27 16.09
C LEU A 413 32.57 11.23 15.06
N GLU A 414 33.02 11.37 13.80
CA GLU A 414 32.82 10.35 12.76
C GLU A 414 33.58 9.07 13.16
N VAL A 415 32.87 7.93 13.13
CA VAL A 415 33.46 6.61 13.39
C VAL A 415 33.42 5.82 12.09
N ASP A 416 34.59 5.34 11.66
CA ASP A 416 34.71 4.51 10.47
C ASP A 416 34.11 3.11 10.68
N ASP A 417 33.16 2.77 9.79
CA ASP A 417 32.55 1.47 9.50
C ASP A 417 31.84 0.71 10.65
N PRO A 418 30.50 0.72 10.71
CA PRO A 418 29.74 -0.12 11.62
C PRO A 418 29.67 -1.55 11.07
N GLY A 419 30.78 -2.28 11.18
CA GLY A 419 30.90 -3.67 10.75
C GLY A 419 29.82 -4.58 11.35
N ALA A 420 29.17 -5.31 10.44
CA ALA A 420 28.37 -6.54 10.59
C ALA A 420 28.03 -7.04 12.02
N VAL A 421 26.74 -7.26 12.33
CA VAL A 421 26.22 -8.47 13.04
C VAL A 421 24.68 -8.50 13.14
N ARG A 422 24.17 -9.74 13.07
CA ARG A 422 22.81 -10.27 12.96
C ARG A 422 21.82 -9.91 14.10
N THR A 423 20.54 -10.17 13.82
CA THR A 423 19.32 -9.86 14.57
C THR A 423 18.90 -10.96 15.56
N HIS A 424 18.46 -10.61 16.78
CA HIS A 424 17.13 -10.93 17.36
C HIS A 424 16.93 -10.42 18.82
N GLU A 425 15.66 -10.06 19.10
CA GLU A 425 14.92 -9.76 20.35
C GLU A 425 15.35 -8.64 21.32
N GLY A 426 14.37 -7.81 21.72
CA GLY A 426 14.57 -6.55 22.41
C GLY A 426 13.94 -6.43 23.80
N GLN A 427 14.37 -5.41 24.55
CA GLN A 427 13.61 -4.72 25.62
C GLN A 427 14.05 -3.24 25.72
N PHE A 428 13.00 -2.41 25.83
CA PHE A 428 12.80 -0.99 26.15
C PHE A 428 13.96 -0.03 26.50
N ALA A 429 13.78 1.22 26.06
CA ALA A 429 14.54 2.37 26.54
C ALA A 429 14.35 2.55 28.06
N ARG A 430 15.46 2.71 28.79
CA ARG A 430 15.47 2.71 30.26
C ARG A 430 16.23 3.92 30.76
N ALA A 431 15.61 4.65 31.69
CA ALA A 431 16.25 5.69 32.48
C ALA A 431 16.51 5.13 33.88
N VAL A 432 17.76 5.12 34.32
CA VAL A 432 18.14 4.72 35.69
C VAL A 432 18.84 5.89 36.34
N THR A 433 18.34 6.31 37.50
CA THR A 433 18.91 7.39 38.30
C THR A 433 19.63 6.79 39.50
N ASP A 434 20.91 7.10 39.67
CA ASP A 434 21.70 6.77 40.87
C ASP A 434 22.33 8.05 41.43
N GLY A 435 21.72 8.59 42.49
CA GLY A 435 22.05 9.94 42.98
C GLY A 435 21.77 11.01 41.93
N GLU A 436 22.79 11.78 41.55
CA GLU A 436 22.70 12.82 40.51
C GLU A 436 23.01 12.30 39.09
N ARG A 437 23.38 11.01 38.94
CA ARG A 437 23.72 10.41 37.65
C ARG A 437 22.50 9.83 36.96
N VAL A 438 22.40 10.06 35.66
CA VAL A 438 21.30 9.55 34.83
C VAL A 438 21.83 8.76 33.65
N LEU A 439 21.45 7.48 33.59
CA LEU A 439 21.77 6.58 32.48
C LEU A 439 20.55 6.40 31.58
N LEU A 440 20.70 6.71 30.29
CA LEU A 440 19.64 6.64 29.28
C LEU A 440 20.06 5.71 28.14
N ALA A 441 19.35 4.60 27.93
CA ALA A 441 19.64 3.67 26.84
C ALA A 441 18.52 3.67 25.79
N ARG A 442 18.86 3.74 24.50
CA ARG A 442 17.88 3.64 23.40
C ARG A 442 18.10 2.40 22.54
N ASP A 443 17.00 1.82 22.07
CA ASP A 443 17.04 0.64 21.22
C ASP A 443 17.77 0.90 19.89
N ARG A 444 18.40 -0.16 19.37
CA ARG A 444 19.23 -0.11 18.14
C ARG A 444 18.45 0.01 16.84
N TYR A 445 17.13 -0.15 16.88
CA TYR A 445 16.27 -0.11 15.70
C TYR A 445 15.53 1.22 15.56
N GLY A 446 15.65 2.10 16.57
CA GLY A 446 15.07 3.43 16.59
C GLY A 446 13.54 3.42 16.66
N ILE A 447 12.95 2.28 17.03
CA ILE A 447 11.50 2.03 16.98
C ILE A 447 10.77 3.00 17.91
N HIS A 448 11.37 3.32 19.06
CA HIS A 448 10.91 4.40 19.93
C HIS A 448 11.97 5.49 20.03
N LYS A 449 11.55 6.74 19.90
CA LYS A 449 12.44 7.87 20.23
C LYS A 449 12.59 7.92 21.77
N LEU A 450 13.78 8.31 22.23
CA LEU A 450 14.02 8.62 23.63
C LEU A 450 14.67 10.00 23.66
N PHE A 451 13.92 10.96 24.18
CA PHE A 451 14.36 12.32 24.37
C PHE A 451 14.73 12.53 25.83
N PHE A 452 15.66 13.43 26.07
CA PHE A 452 15.94 13.94 27.41
C PHE A 452 16.11 15.45 27.38
N ALA A 453 15.74 16.08 28.49
CA ALA A 453 15.89 17.50 28.70
C ALA A 453 16.57 17.77 30.03
N ILE A 454 17.42 18.80 30.06
CA ILE A 454 18.09 19.28 31.26
C ILE A 454 17.39 20.56 31.69
N ARG A 455 16.86 20.60 32.91
CA ARG A 455 16.26 21.81 33.49
C ARG A 455 17.35 22.80 33.88
N GLU A 456 17.03 24.08 34.00
CA GLU A 456 17.98 25.15 34.37
C GLU A 456 18.69 24.94 35.73
N GLY A 457 18.19 24.00 36.57
CA GLY A 457 18.83 23.55 37.81
C GLY A 457 19.62 22.23 37.73
N GLY A 458 19.90 21.72 36.52
CA GLY A 458 20.73 20.51 36.30
C GLY A 458 19.98 19.17 36.36
N THR A 459 18.71 19.16 36.75
CA THR A 459 17.89 17.94 36.78
C THR A 459 17.58 17.45 35.36
N VAL A 460 17.82 16.17 35.09
CA VAL A 460 17.51 15.52 33.82
C VAL A 460 16.15 14.83 33.88
N VAL A 461 15.32 15.06 32.87
CA VAL A 461 14.06 14.35 32.65
C VAL A 461 14.07 13.71 31.27
N ALA A 462 13.49 12.52 31.13
CA ALA A 462 13.44 11.79 29.87
C ALA A 462 12.02 11.33 29.53
N ALA A 463 11.69 11.31 28.24
CA ALA A 463 10.41 10.82 27.75
C ALA A 463 10.53 10.25 26.34
N HIS A 464 9.55 9.44 25.95
CA HIS A 464 9.51 8.82 24.62
C HIS A 464 9.04 9.77 23.52
N TYR A 465 8.31 10.82 23.90
CA TYR A 465 7.83 11.85 22.99
C TYR A 465 8.30 13.23 23.46
N LEU A 466 8.63 14.10 22.51
CA LEU A 466 9.06 15.46 22.83
C LEU A 466 7.94 16.26 23.51
N ALA A 467 6.68 16.03 23.10
CA ALA A 467 5.51 16.62 23.72
C ALA A 467 5.44 16.31 25.23
N ASP A 468 5.72 15.08 25.65
CA ASP A 468 5.70 14.68 27.06
C ASP A 468 6.78 15.39 27.91
N LEU A 469 7.87 15.82 27.29
CA LEU A 469 8.86 16.70 27.95
C LEU A 469 8.32 18.12 28.04
N LEU A 470 7.78 18.66 26.95
CA LEU A 470 7.27 20.04 26.88
C LEU A 470 6.04 20.28 27.78
N ASP A 471 5.17 19.29 27.95
CA ASP A 471 3.98 19.36 28.82
C ASP A 471 4.33 19.43 30.32
N GLN A 472 5.59 19.20 30.70
CA GLN A 472 6.03 19.33 32.10
C GLN A 472 6.22 20.80 32.54
N GLY A 473 6.06 21.77 31.62
CA GLY A 473 5.87 23.19 31.94
C GLY A 473 7.06 23.93 32.57
N ALA A 474 8.23 23.29 32.68
CA ALA A 474 9.44 23.91 33.22
C ALA A 474 10.40 24.33 32.08
N PRO A 475 11.08 25.48 32.18
CA PRO A 475 12.08 25.87 31.19
C PRO A 475 13.25 24.88 31.18
N PHE A 476 13.64 24.46 29.98
CA PHE A 476 14.76 23.55 29.72
C PHE A 476 15.95 24.33 29.19
N ALA A 477 17.13 24.08 29.73
CA ALA A 477 18.39 24.62 29.22
C ALA A 477 18.78 23.96 27.90
N ALA A 478 18.47 22.66 27.73
CA ALA A 478 18.70 21.91 26.51
C ALA A 478 17.75 20.72 26.38
N ILE A 479 17.44 20.33 25.13
CA ILE A 479 16.70 19.10 24.80
C ILE A 479 17.47 18.36 23.72
N ALA A 480 17.69 17.07 23.91
CA ALA A 480 18.39 16.20 22.98
C ALA A 480 17.70 14.84 22.85
N SER A 481 18.10 14.06 21.84
CA SER A 481 17.67 12.67 21.69
C SER A 481 18.83 11.72 21.88
N VAL A 482 18.57 10.57 22.50
CA VAL A 482 19.54 9.48 22.54
C VAL A 482 19.63 8.88 21.14
N PRO A 483 20.83 8.75 20.53
CA PRO A 483 20.99 8.07 19.25
C PRO A 483 20.55 6.61 19.33
N SER A 484 20.08 6.05 18.22
CA SER A 484 19.65 4.64 18.21
C SER A 484 20.83 3.73 18.54
N GLY A 485 20.62 2.77 19.45
CA GLY A 485 21.62 1.77 19.82
C GLY A 485 22.70 2.26 20.80
N HIS A 486 22.57 3.49 21.30
CA HIS A 486 23.53 4.10 22.20
C HIS A 486 23.00 4.20 23.63
N THR A 487 23.95 4.32 24.55
CA THR A 487 23.69 4.70 25.94
C THR A 487 24.33 6.06 26.19
N VAL A 488 23.57 6.95 26.81
CA VAL A 488 24.02 8.27 27.25
C VAL A 488 24.05 8.26 28.77
N GLU A 489 25.20 8.59 29.35
CA GLU A 489 25.35 8.82 30.78
C GLU A 489 25.54 10.31 31.01
N ILE A 490 24.78 10.86 31.96
CA ILE A 490 24.84 12.27 32.34
C ILE A 490 25.28 12.34 33.80
N ASP A 491 26.48 12.85 34.04
CA ASP A 491 27.03 13.16 35.35
C ASP A 491 27.16 14.69 35.48
N PRO A 492 26.37 15.36 36.33
CA PRO A 492 26.43 16.81 36.51
C PRO A 492 27.81 17.35 36.95
N GLY A 493 28.65 16.53 37.59
CA GLY A 493 29.99 16.90 38.04
C GLY A 493 31.12 16.55 37.07
N ALA A 494 30.88 15.67 36.09
CA ALA A 494 31.91 15.15 35.17
C ALA A 494 31.59 15.32 33.67
N GLY A 495 30.36 15.74 33.33
CA GLY A 495 29.90 15.92 31.94
C GLY A 495 29.02 14.77 31.44
N THR A 496 28.67 14.82 30.15
CA THR A 496 27.87 13.76 29.49
C THR A 496 28.78 12.87 28.65
N SER A 497 28.69 11.56 28.82
CA SER A 497 29.42 10.57 28.03
C SER A 497 28.46 9.73 27.16
N LEU A 498 28.83 9.59 25.89
CA LEU A 498 28.13 8.73 24.93
C LEU A 498 28.90 7.42 24.79
N HIS A 499 28.22 6.30 25.02
CA HIS A 499 28.80 4.97 24.92
C HIS A 499 28.17 4.21 23.75
N ALA A 500 29.03 3.62 22.91
CA ALA A 500 28.66 2.66 21.88
C ALA A 500 28.06 1.37 22.52
N PRO A 501 27.43 0.46 21.75
CA PRO A 501 26.74 -0.69 22.32
C PRO A 501 27.67 -1.53 23.20
N LEU A 502 27.23 -1.83 24.44
CA LEU A 502 27.97 -2.74 25.32
C LEU A 502 28.11 -4.10 24.63
N SER A 503 29.35 -4.58 24.48
CA SER A 503 29.57 -5.98 24.09
C SER A 503 28.96 -6.90 25.16
N PRO A 504 28.49 -8.11 24.81
CA PRO A 504 27.84 -9.02 25.76
C PRO A 504 28.65 -9.35 27.02
N ALA A 505 29.97 -9.07 27.03
CA ALA A 505 30.87 -9.36 28.14
C ALA A 505 30.78 -8.39 29.34
N ALA A 506 30.13 -7.24 29.20
CA ALA A 506 30.03 -6.23 30.28
C ALA A 506 28.74 -6.33 31.12
N ARG A 507 28.02 -7.46 31.06
CA ARG A 507 26.94 -7.78 32.00
C ARG A 507 27.46 -8.69 33.12
N ARG A 508 28.32 -8.14 34.00
CA ARG A 508 28.51 -8.62 35.36
C ARG A 508 28.54 -7.45 36.31
#